data_AF-A0A3M0ZTJ6-F1
#
_entry.id   AF-A0A3M0ZTJ6-F1
#
_cell.length_a   1.000
_cell.length_b   1.000
_cell.length_c   1.000
_cell.angle_alpha   90.00
_cell.angle_beta   90.00
_cell.angle_gamma   90.00
#
_symmetry.space_group_name_H-M   'P 1'
#
loop_
_entity.id
_entity.type
_entity.pdbx_description
1 polymer ?
#
loop_
_entity_poly.entity_id
_entity_poly.type
_entity_poly.pdbx_seq_one_letter_code
_entity_poly.pdbx_strand_id
1 'polypeptide(L)'
;MQTQVKNELEYYQWFLNIEKQRCIRNKRIVCILSIDFNQNGNPLIRKNKGRIIKLIQSYVRQSDAIFNFDEKVHIILTDTDKEGAYLVAKRILNGVQKKCLSDGHFILNVKIWDFNAKIQFKTFMYNQGWSEPWRLIATHK
;
A
#
# COMPACT_ATOMS: atom_id res chain seq x y z
N MET A 1 -3.87 24.30 -9.78
CA MET A 1 -3.41 22.95 -9.37
C MET A 1 -3.46 22.70 -7.85
N GLN A 2 -3.43 23.70 -6.96
CA GLN A 2 -3.45 23.49 -5.51
C GLN A 2 -4.78 22.95 -4.93
N THR A 3 -5.91 23.17 -5.61
CA THR A 3 -7.24 22.81 -5.11
C THR A 3 -7.52 21.29 -5.10
N GLN A 4 -6.95 20.54 -6.05
CA GLN A 4 -7.24 19.11 -6.21
C GLN A 4 -6.53 18.23 -5.15
N VAL A 5 -5.27 18.57 -4.81
CA VAL A 5 -4.50 17.90 -3.75
C VAL A 5 -5.11 18.15 -2.36
N LYS A 6 -5.65 19.36 -2.14
CA LYS A 6 -6.33 19.72 -0.89
C LYS A 6 -7.57 18.84 -0.67
N ASN A 7 -8.37 18.63 -1.73
CA ASN A 7 -9.55 17.76 -1.67
C ASN A 7 -9.20 16.28 -1.44
N GLU A 8 -8.12 15.76 -2.03
CA GLU A 8 -7.69 14.37 -1.80
C GLU A 8 -7.20 14.13 -0.37
N LEU A 9 -6.44 15.08 0.19
CA LEU A 9 -5.98 14.99 1.58
C LEU A 9 -7.14 15.09 2.57
N GLU A 10 -8.09 16.01 2.33
CA GLU A 10 -9.30 16.16 3.14
C GLU A 10 -10.16 14.88 3.08
N TYR A 11 -10.36 14.31 1.88
CA TYR A 11 -11.08 13.06 1.70
C TYR A 11 -10.36 11.88 2.38
N TYR A 12 -9.03 11.81 2.27
CA TYR A 12 -8.22 10.81 2.97
C TYR A 12 -8.42 10.89 4.49
N GLN A 13 -8.33 12.09 5.07
CA GLN A 13 -8.52 12.29 6.50
C GLN A 13 -9.93 11.91 6.95
N TRP A 14 -10.94 12.31 6.18
CA TRP A 14 -12.34 11.97 6.44
C TRP A 14 -12.57 10.45 6.41
N PHE A 15 -12.16 9.77 5.33
CA PHE A 15 -12.36 8.32 5.18
C PHE A 15 -11.61 7.54 6.27
N LEU A 16 -10.37 7.94 6.55
CA LEU A 16 -9.58 7.35 7.62
C LEU A 16 -10.26 7.51 8.99
N ASN A 17 -10.90 8.64 9.26
CA ASN A 17 -11.64 8.85 10.50
C ASN A 17 -12.89 7.98 10.60
N ILE A 18 -13.59 7.74 9.48
CA ILE A 18 -14.71 6.79 9.43
C ILE A 18 -14.23 5.38 9.75
N GLU A 19 -13.18 4.90 9.10
CA GLU A 19 -12.65 3.55 9.31
C GLU A 19 -12.11 3.37 10.75
N LYS A 20 -11.46 4.38 11.34
CA LYS A 20 -11.10 4.36 12.76
C LYS A 20 -12.31 4.14 13.65
N GLN A 21 -13.36 4.94 13.47
CA GLN A 21 -14.58 4.85 14.28
C GLN A 21 -15.21 3.47 14.17
N ARG A 22 -15.29 2.93 12.95
CA ARG A 22 -15.80 1.57 12.69
C ARG A 22 -14.96 0.50 13.38
N CYS A 23 -13.64 0.58 13.25
CA CYS A 23 -12.72 -0.38 13.86
C CYS A 23 -12.75 -0.31 15.39
N ILE A 24 -12.82 0.88 16.00
CA ILE A 24 -12.97 1.05 17.46
C ILE A 24 -14.24 0.36 17.95
N ARG A 25 -15.40 0.62 17.31
CA ARG A 25 -16.68 0.01 17.66
C ARG A 25 -16.63 -1.52 17.60
N ASN A 26 -15.94 -2.06 16.61
CA ASN A 26 -15.85 -3.50 16.36
C ASN A 26 -14.66 -4.19 17.06
N LYS A 27 -13.86 -3.45 17.86
CA LYS A 27 -12.59 -3.93 18.45
C LYS A 27 -11.64 -4.51 17.39
N ARG A 28 -11.59 -3.87 16.21
CA ARG A 28 -10.73 -4.21 15.08
C ARG A 28 -9.64 -3.15 14.90
N ILE A 29 -8.71 -3.45 14.00
CA ILE A 29 -7.61 -2.56 13.62
C ILE A 29 -7.90 -1.91 12.27
N VAL A 30 -7.33 -0.74 12.03
CA VAL A 30 -7.34 -0.13 10.69
C VAL A 30 -6.07 -0.53 9.99
N CYS A 31 -6.19 -1.38 8.97
CA CYS A 31 -5.06 -1.81 8.15
C CYS A 31 -4.83 -0.83 6.99
N ILE A 32 -3.65 -0.24 6.92
CA ILE A 32 -3.22 0.58 5.78
C ILE A 32 -2.02 -0.06 5.11
N LEU A 33 -2.09 -0.26 3.79
CA LEU A 33 -0.93 -0.56 2.98
C LEU A 33 -0.36 0.74 2.42
N SER A 34 0.89 1.05 2.74
CA SER A 34 1.62 2.17 2.14
C SER A 34 2.64 1.63 1.15
N ILE A 35 2.59 2.12 -0.09
CA ILE A 35 3.46 1.75 -1.19
C ILE A 35 4.28 2.95 -1.60
N ASP A 36 5.58 2.89 -1.38
CA ASP A 36 6.50 4.02 -1.64
C ASP A 36 7.11 3.94 -3.04
N PHE A 37 6.93 5.02 -3.81
CA PHE A 37 7.48 5.20 -5.15
C PHE A 37 8.70 6.14 -5.18
N ASN A 38 9.06 6.77 -4.05
CA ASN A 38 10.26 7.58 -3.96
C ASN A 38 11.45 6.71 -3.54
N GLN A 39 12.20 6.26 -4.55
CA GLN A 39 13.41 5.47 -4.35
C GLN A 39 14.55 6.04 -5.17
N ASN A 40 15.19 7.09 -4.62
CA ASN A 40 16.45 7.66 -5.10
C ASN A 40 16.57 7.71 -6.62
N GLY A 41 15.54 8.23 -7.29
CA GLY A 41 15.57 8.47 -8.73
C GLY A 41 15.37 7.25 -9.64
N ASN A 42 14.91 6.09 -9.16
CA ASN A 42 14.63 4.95 -10.04
C ASN A 42 13.55 5.33 -11.09
N PRO A 43 13.92 5.54 -12.37
CA PRO A 43 12.98 6.09 -13.35
C PRO A 43 11.93 5.06 -13.78
N LEU A 44 12.21 3.76 -13.60
CA LEU A 44 11.31 2.68 -13.96
C LEU A 44 10.08 2.64 -13.05
N ILE A 45 10.23 2.93 -11.76
CA ILE A 45 9.11 2.93 -10.81
C ILE A 45 8.12 4.06 -11.13
N ARG A 46 8.64 5.24 -11.49
CA ARG A 46 7.83 6.41 -11.90
C ARG A 46 7.13 6.13 -13.23
N LYS A 47 7.85 5.58 -14.22
CA LYS A 47 7.29 5.19 -15.53
C LYS A 47 6.18 4.14 -15.40
N ASN A 48 6.30 3.21 -14.45
CA ASN A 48 5.33 2.14 -14.25
C ASN A 48 4.27 2.45 -13.17
N LYS A 49 4.31 3.61 -12.50
CA LYS A 49 3.38 3.97 -11.40
C LYS A 49 1.91 3.75 -11.78
N GLY A 50 1.49 4.22 -12.95
CA GLY A 50 0.11 4.04 -13.43
C GLY A 50 -0.28 2.57 -13.66
N ARG A 51 0.65 1.73 -14.15
CA ARG A 51 0.42 0.28 -14.31
C ARG A 51 0.32 -0.42 -12.96
N ILE A 52 1.19 -0.05 -12.02
CA ILE A 52 1.18 -0.58 -10.65
C ILE A 52 -0.12 -0.19 -9.94
N ILE A 53 -0.61 1.04 -10.11
CA ILE A 53 -1.91 1.47 -9.55
C ILE A 53 -3.07 0.66 -10.14
N LYS A 54 -3.12 0.46 -11.46
CA LYS A 54 -4.15 -0.38 -12.10
C LYS A 54 -4.11 -1.82 -11.60
N LEU A 55 -2.92 -2.34 -11.37
CA LEU A 55 -2.74 -3.66 -10.79
C LEU A 55 -3.26 -3.71 -9.35
N ILE A 56 -2.90 -2.73 -8.51
CA ILE A 56 -3.40 -2.61 -7.15
C ILE A 56 -4.93 -2.58 -7.13
N GLN A 57 -5.56 -1.79 -8.00
CA GLN A 57 -7.01 -1.72 -8.16
C GLN A 57 -7.65 -3.09 -8.43
N SER A 58 -6.96 -3.99 -9.11
CA SER A 58 -7.45 -5.36 -9.37
C SER A 58 -7.35 -6.32 -8.17
N TYR A 59 -6.61 -5.95 -7.11
CA TYR A 59 -6.38 -6.79 -5.93
C TYR A 59 -7.10 -6.32 -4.67
N VAL A 60 -7.60 -5.09 -4.66
CA VAL A 60 -8.36 -4.53 -3.55
C VAL A 60 -9.86 -4.71 -3.80
N ARG A 61 -10.66 -4.77 -2.74
CA ARG A 61 -12.13 -4.86 -2.85
C ARG A 61 -12.70 -3.48 -3.15
N GLN A 62 -13.94 -3.46 -3.65
CA GLN A 62 -14.68 -2.22 -3.88
C GLN A 62 -14.85 -1.36 -2.62
N SER A 63 -14.87 -1.99 -1.44
CA SER A 63 -14.95 -1.30 -0.15
C SER A 63 -13.62 -0.69 0.32
N ASP A 64 -12.49 -1.11 -0.25
CA ASP A 64 -11.17 -0.61 0.11
C ASP A 64 -10.91 0.70 -0.65
N ALA A 65 -10.24 1.66 0.00
CA ALA A 65 -9.98 2.97 -0.61
C ALA A 65 -8.52 3.13 -1.00
N ILE A 66 -8.27 3.61 -2.22
CA ILE A 66 -6.93 3.90 -2.75
C ILE A 66 -6.74 5.40 -2.84
N PHE A 67 -5.62 5.89 -2.29
CA PHE A 67 -5.22 7.29 -2.33
C PHE A 67 -3.85 7.38 -2.99
N ASN A 68 -3.77 8.14 -4.08
CA ASN A 68 -2.57 8.27 -4.89
C ASN A 68 -1.93 9.64 -4.67
N PHE A 69 -0.94 9.69 -3.78
CA PHE A 69 -0.10 10.87 -3.59
C PHE A 69 1.07 10.86 -4.58
N ASP A 70 1.75 11.99 -4.75
CA ASP A 70 2.84 12.16 -5.73
C ASP A 70 3.88 11.03 -5.68
N GLU A 71 4.30 10.67 -4.48
CA GLU A 71 5.37 9.69 -4.25
C GLU A 71 4.91 8.42 -3.54
N LYS A 72 3.64 8.32 -3.17
CA LYS A 72 3.14 7.23 -2.34
C LYS A 72 1.71 6.87 -2.69
N VAL A 73 1.38 5.59 -2.64
CA VAL A 73 0.00 5.13 -2.67
C VAL A 73 -0.36 4.58 -1.31
N HIS A 74 -1.47 5.04 -0.75
CA HIS A 74 -2.09 4.45 0.45
C HIS A 74 -3.32 3.64 0.05
N ILE A 75 -3.47 2.48 0.65
CA ILE A 75 -4.65 1.63 0.52
C ILE A 75 -5.20 1.41 1.92
N ILE A 76 -6.40 1.93 2.20
CA ILE A 76 -7.11 1.67 3.45
C ILE A 76 -7.96 0.41 3.22
N LEU A 77 -7.63 -0.66 3.94
CA LEU A 77 -8.31 -1.95 3.84
C LEU A 77 -9.46 -2.01 4.84
N THR A 78 -10.68 -1.89 4.32
CA THR A 78 -11.90 -1.81 5.13
C THR A 78 -12.19 -3.14 5.78
N ASP A 79 -12.41 -3.19 7.09
CA ASP A 79 -12.78 -4.43 7.78
C ASP A 79 -11.78 -5.60 7.57
N THR A 80 -10.48 -5.30 7.51
CA THR A 80 -9.41 -6.27 7.28
C THR A 80 -8.51 -6.39 8.50
N ASP A 81 -8.23 -7.62 8.91
CA ASP A 81 -7.29 -7.91 10.00
C ASP A 81 -5.83 -7.98 9.51
N LYS A 82 -4.90 -8.28 10.42
CA LYS A 82 -3.46 -8.31 10.10
C LYS A 82 -3.12 -9.35 9.04
N GLU A 83 -3.73 -10.53 9.13
CA GLU A 83 -3.46 -11.65 8.21
C GLU A 83 -4.06 -11.39 6.84
N GLY A 84 -5.29 -10.86 6.77
CA GLY A 84 -5.90 -10.40 5.52
C GLY A 84 -5.06 -9.31 4.84
N ALA A 85 -4.57 -8.32 5.61
CA ALA A 85 -3.71 -7.27 5.07
C ALA A 85 -2.40 -7.83 4.51
N TYR A 86 -1.83 -8.84 5.17
CA TYR A 86 -0.66 -9.56 4.68
C TYR A 86 -0.94 -10.28 3.36
N LEU A 87 -2.07 -10.97 3.24
CA LEU A 87 -2.45 -11.66 2.01
C LEU A 87 -2.64 -10.68 0.84
N VAL A 88 -3.25 -9.51 1.08
CA VAL A 88 -3.38 -8.46 0.07
C VAL A 88 -2.01 -7.92 -0.36
N ALA A 89 -1.14 -7.60 0.60
CA ALA A 89 0.23 -7.16 0.30
C ALA A 89 0.97 -8.19 -0.57
N LYS A 90 0.92 -9.48 -0.19
CA LYS A 90 1.55 -10.58 -0.94
C LYS A 90 1.00 -10.71 -2.36
N ARG A 91 -0.32 -10.57 -2.56
CA ARG A 91 -0.96 -10.59 -3.89
C ARG A 91 -0.49 -9.43 -4.76
N ILE A 92 -0.42 -8.22 -4.21
CA ILE A 92 0.09 -7.04 -4.92
C ILE A 92 1.53 -7.27 -5.35
N LEU A 93 2.42 -7.69 -4.44
CA LEU A 93 3.84 -7.93 -4.73
C LEU A 93 4.03 -8.98 -5.83
N ASN A 94 3.31 -10.12 -5.75
CA ASN A 94 3.35 -11.16 -6.79
C ASN A 94 2.80 -10.66 -8.14
N GLY A 95 1.76 -9.82 -8.13
CA GLY A 95 1.21 -9.25 -9.35
C GLY A 95 2.20 -8.27 -10.00
N VAL A 96 2.87 -7.46 -9.19
CA VAL A 96 3.86 -6.47 -9.62
C VAL A 96 5.00 -7.20 -10.33
N GLN A 97 5.51 -8.28 -9.73
CA GLN A 97 6.49 -9.17 -10.34
C GLN A 97 6.08 -9.66 -11.73
N LYS A 98 4.85 -10.19 -11.84
CA LYS A 98 4.41 -10.89 -13.06
C LYS A 98 4.00 -9.97 -14.20
N LYS A 99 3.43 -8.79 -13.88
CA LYS A 99 2.66 -8.00 -14.87
C LYS A 99 3.27 -6.66 -15.23
N CYS A 100 4.18 -6.11 -14.42
CA CYS A 100 4.63 -4.75 -14.63
C CYS A 100 6.10 -4.66 -15.07
N LEU A 101 6.93 -5.69 -14.81
CA LEU A 101 8.37 -5.46 -14.61
C LEU A 101 9.26 -6.60 -15.14
N SER A 102 9.06 -6.98 -16.40
CA SER A 102 9.99 -7.86 -17.11
C SER A 102 11.40 -7.26 -17.22
N ASP A 103 11.54 -5.93 -17.29
CA ASP A 103 12.78 -5.29 -17.76
C ASP A 103 13.40 -4.23 -16.82
N GLY A 104 13.35 -4.42 -15.49
CA GLY A 104 14.33 -3.71 -14.64
C GLY A 104 14.10 -3.68 -13.14
N HIS A 105 15.20 -3.50 -12.42
CA HIS A 105 15.28 -3.52 -10.97
C HIS A 105 14.64 -2.27 -10.34
N PHE A 106 13.69 -2.47 -9.45
CA PHE A 106 13.17 -1.46 -8.54
C PHE A 106 12.79 -2.14 -7.23
N ILE A 107 12.77 -1.38 -6.16
CA ILE A 107 12.35 -1.86 -4.86
C ILE A 107 10.86 -1.52 -4.70
N LEU A 108 10.07 -2.33 -3.99
CA LEU A 108 8.74 -1.91 -3.57
C LEU A 108 8.59 -2.12 -2.08
N ASN A 109 8.44 -1.03 -1.34
CA ASN A 109 8.21 -1.10 0.09
C ASN A 109 6.72 -1.08 0.34
N VAL A 110 6.18 -2.18 0.85
CA VAL A 110 4.79 -2.28 1.32
C VAL A 110 4.82 -2.32 2.83
N LYS A 111 4.29 -1.27 3.47
CA LYS A 111 4.18 -1.18 4.93
C LYS A 111 2.74 -1.43 5.34
N ILE A 112 2.52 -2.31 6.32
CA ILE A 112 1.21 -2.55 6.93
C ILE A 112 1.16 -1.80 8.26
N TRP A 113 0.13 -0.98 8.47
CA TRP A 113 -0.06 -0.20 9.70
C TRP A 113 -1.29 -0.66 10.47
N ASP A 114 -1.17 -0.68 11.81
CA ASP A 114 -2.27 -0.43 12.73
C ASP A 114 -2.42 1.08 12.88
N PHE A 115 -3.44 1.67 12.27
CA PHE A 115 -3.62 3.10 12.50
C PHE A 115 -4.13 3.40 13.92
N ASN A 116 -4.87 2.48 14.55
CA ASN A 116 -5.42 2.70 15.90
C ASN A 116 -4.29 2.69 16.94
N ALA A 117 -3.40 1.70 16.87
CA ALA A 117 -2.24 1.62 17.76
C ALA A 117 -1.08 2.53 17.31
N LYS A 118 -1.14 3.13 16.12
CA LYS A 118 -0.04 3.85 15.46
C LYS A 118 1.24 3.00 15.32
N ILE A 119 1.06 1.70 15.13
CA ILE A 119 2.15 0.72 15.04
C ILE A 119 2.23 0.23 13.59
N GLN A 120 3.41 0.30 12.99
CA GLN A 120 3.68 -0.46 11.76
C GLN A 120 3.81 -1.93 12.15
N PHE A 121 3.27 -2.89 11.40
CA PHE A 121 3.42 -4.33 11.74
C PHE A 121 4.54 -4.99 10.97
N LYS A 122 4.53 -4.78 9.65
CA LYS A 122 5.36 -5.51 8.71
C LYS A 122 5.78 -4.59 7.58
N THR A 123 7.04 -4.70 7.17
CA THR A 123 7.54 -4.11 5.94
C THR A 123 7.96 -5.22 5.00
N PHE A 124 7.38 -5.22 3.81
CA PHE A 124 7.80 -6.09 2.72
C PHE A 124 8.61 -5.30 1.72
N MET A 125 9.68 -5.91 1.23
CA MET A 125 10.50 -5.37 0.17
C MET A 125 10.44 -6.31 -1.02
N TYR A 126 10.00 -5.80 -2.17
CA TYR A 126 10.22 -6.44 -3.45
C TYR A 126 11.59 -6.08 -3.99
N ASN A 127 12.33 -7.04 -4.55
CA ASN A 127 13.56 -6.83 -5.31
C ASN A 127 13.71 -7.94 -6.35
N GLN A 128 13.66 -7.58 -7.63
CA GLN A 128 13.76 -8.52 -8.75
C GLN A 128 15.08 -9.30 -8.80
N GLY A 129 16.16 -8.78 -8.20
CA GLY A 129 17.47 -9.45 -8.17
C GLY A 129 17.56 -10.62 -7.17
N TRP A 130 16.49 -10.91 -6.44
CA TRP A 130 16.46 -12.01 -5.47
C TRP A 130 15.81 -13.27 -6.04
N SER A 131 16.29 -14.43 -5.59
CA SER A 131 15.68 -15.74 -5.87
C SER A 131 14.22 -15.80 -5.44
N GLU A 132 13.91 -15.17 -4.31
CA GLU A 132 12.57 -14.85 -3.85
C GLU A 132 12.39 -13.33 -3.96
N PRO A 133 11.67 -12.84 -4.98
CA PRO A 133 11.71 -11.44 -5.36
C PRO A 133 10.91 -10.53 -4.43
N TRP A 134 10.40 -11.04 -3.32
CA TRP A 134 9.96 -10.23 -2.20
C TRP A 134 10.24 -10.94 -0.87
N ARG A 135 10.55 -10.17 0.17
CA ARG A 135 10.79 -10.68 1.53
C ARG A 135 10.17 -9.76 2.57
N LEU A 136 9.78 -10.34 3.71
CA LEU A 136 9.52 -9.58 4.93
C LEU A 136 10.86 -9.08 5.47
N ILE A 137 11.06 -7.76 5.50
CA ILE A 137 12.34 -7.15 5.92
C ILE A 137 12.31 -6.59 7.33
N ALA A 138 11.12 -6.36 7.89
CA ALA A 138 10.97 -5.93 9.27
C ALA A 138 9.62 -6.37 9.82
N THR A 139 9.62 -6.86 11.06
CA THR A 139 8.44 -6.99 11.92
C THR A 139 8.63 -6.07 13.09
N HIS A 140 7.63 -5.26 13.40
CA HIS A 140 7.68 -4.34 14.52
C HIS A 140 6.67 -4.82 15.57
N LYS A 141 7.09 -4.77 16.83
CA LYS A 141 6.30 -5.17 17.99
C LYS A 141 5.60 -3.98 18.60
#